data_AF-A0A453L2Y2-F1
#
_entry.id   AF-A0A453L2Y2-F1
#
_cell.length_a   1.000
_cell.length_b   1.000
_cell.length_c   1.000
_cell.angle_alpha   90.00
_cell.angle_beta   90.00
_cell.angle_gamma   90.00
#
_symmetry.space_group_name_H-M   'P 1'
#
loop_
_entity.id
_entity.type
_entity.pdbx_description
1 polymer ?
#
loop_
_entity_poly.entity_id
_entity_poly.type
_entity_poly.pdbx_seq_one_letter_code
_entity_poly.pdbx_strand_id
1 'polypeptide(L)'
;TGGQERRRHSTRPNNRRAKRAREDGRTHRTRRRRRRWGRARAARRRKMRMEAGAYYAAAPHQGAMPGFGGAVDEQQAAGVGILLQISMLVLSFVLGHLLRRRKFYYLPEASASLLIGMIVGGFANISNTQKSTRRWFNFREDFFLLFLLPPIIFQSGFNLAPKPFFSNFGAIITFAILGTFIASIVTGLLVYLAGLIFIIYRLPLVECMMFGALVSATDPVTVLSIFQELGTDVNLYALVFGESVLNDAVCVIFSYLKHVIFNVLY
;
A
#
# COMPACT_ATOMS: atom_id res chain seq x y z
N THR A 1 -119.01 -7.09 -41.90
CA THR A 1 -117.82 -7.68 -42.56
C THR A 1 -116.99 -6.55 -43.13
N GLY A 2 -115.69 -6.52 -42.85
CA GLY A 2 -114.78 -5.48 -43.36
C GLY A 2 -113.67 -5.17 -42.38
N GLY A 3 -112.55 -5.90 -42.49
CA GLY A 3 -111.31 -5.56 -41.81
C GLY A 3 -110.49 -4.57 -42.63
N GLN A 4 -109.67 -3.75 -41.98
CA GLN A 4 -108.20 -3.82 -42.02
C GLN A 4 -107.59 -2.67 -41.20
N GLU A 5 -106.59 -3.05 -40.42
CA GLU A 5 -105.36 -2.29 -40.15
C GLU A 5 -105.42 -1.07 -39.21
N ARG A 6 -104.68 -1.15 -38.09
CA ARG A 6 -103.60 -0.18 -37.80
C ARG A 6 -102.72 -0.54 -36.59
N ARG A 7 -101.46 -0.83 -36.94
CA ARG A 7 -100.21 -0.29 -36.37
C ARG A 7 -99.86 -0.59 -34.91
N ARG A 8 -98.95 -1.57 -34.77
CA ARG A 8 -98.01 -1.70 -33.67
C ARG A 8 -97.12 -0.44 -33.58
N HIS A 9 -97.24 0.32 -32.49
CA HIS A 9 -96.28 1.37 -32.17
C HIS A 9 -95.17 0.80 -31.27
N SER A 10 -94.05 0.43 -31.89
CA SER A 10 -92.79 0.13 -31.22
C SER A 10 -92.21 1.44 -30.66
N THR A 11 -92.41 1.70 -29.37
CA THR A 11 -91.70 2.75 -28.62
C THR A 11 -90.29 2.27 -28.29
N ARG A 12 -89.34 2.51 -29.21
CA ARG A 12 -87.91 2.36 -28.93
C ARG A 12 -87.55 3.25 -27.73
N PRO A 13 -86.88 2.73 -26.68
CA PRO A 13 -86.46 3.56 -25.56
C PRO A 13 -85.49 4.63 -26.08
N ASN A 14 -85.71 5.87 -25.65
CA ASN A 14 -84.96 7.06 -26.08
C ASN A 14 -83.49 6.95 -25.60
N ASN A 15 -82.69 6.25 -26.41
CA ASN A 15 -81.30 5.87 -26.18
C ASN A 15 -80.37 7.09 -26.02
N ARG A 16 -80.84 8.30 -26.35
CA ARG A 16 -80.10 9.56 -26.21
C ARG A 16 -80.05 10.08 -24.77
N ARG A 17 -81.11 9.93 -23.98
CA ARG A 17 -81.13 10.38 -22.56
C ARG A 17 -80.33 9.43 -21.66
N ALA A 18 -80.43 8.13 -21.88
CA ALA A 18 -79.64 7.13 -21.16
C ALA A 18 -78.13 7.22 -21.49
N LYS A 19 -77.77 7.54 -22.75
CA LYS A 19 -76.36 7.82 -23.12
C LYS A 19 -75.81 9.06 -22.42
N ARG A 20 -76.55 10.18 -22.41
CA ARG A 20 -76.11 11.44 -21.76
C ARG A 20 -75.89 11.27 -20.26
N ALA A 21 -76.81 10.60 -19.55
CA ALA A 21 -76.62 10.33 -18.11
C ALA A 21 -75.43 9.39 -17.82
N ARG A 22 -75.14 8.43 -18.71
CA ARG A 22 -73.96 7.56 -18.61
C ARG A 22 -72.66 8.30 -18.94
N GLU A 23 -72.68 9.26 -19.87
CA GLU A 23 -71.54 10.14 -20.19
C GLU A 23 -71.24 11.11 -19.04
N ASP A 24 -72.26 11.75 -18.45
CA ASP A 24 -72.10 12.65 -17.30
C ASP A 24 -71.59 11.91 -16.05
N GLY A 25 -72.08 10.68 -15.81
CA GLY A 25 -71.54 9.81 -14.76
C GLY A 25 -70.08 9.41 -14.99
N ARG A 26 -69.68 9.17 -16.26
CA ARG A 26 -68.29 8.88 -16.63
C ARG A 26 -67.39 10.10 -16.48
N THR A 27 -67.80 11.29 -16.93
CA THR A 27 -67.02 12.53 -16.79
C THR A 27 -66.86 12.96 -15.33
N HIS A 28 -67.88 12.74 -14.49
CA HIS A 28 -67.78 13.02 -13.07
C HIS A 28 -66.85 12.04 -12.33
N ARG A 29 -66.89 10.74 -12.69
CA ARG A 29 -65.97 9.72 -12.16
C ARG A 29 -64.52 9.96 -12.61
N THR A 30 -64.28 10.37 -13.85
CA THR A 30 -62.94 10.70 -14.35
C THR A 30 -62.39 11.98 -13.71
N ARG A 31 -63.23 13.00 -13.48
CA ARG A 31 -62.85 14.21 -12.71
C ARG A 31 -62.49 13.89 -11.26
N ARG A 32 -63.28 13.06 -10.57
CA ARG A 32 -62.95 12.61 -9.19
C ARG A 32 -61.65 11.80 -9.15
N ARG A 33 -61.44 10.89 -10.11
CA ARG A 33 -60.15 10.19 -10.25
C ARG A 33 -59.02 11.18 -10.46
N ARG A 34 -59.09 12.09 -11.44
CA ARG A 34 -58.04 13.10 -11.69
C ARG A 34 -57.70 13.93 -10.45
N ARG A 35 -58.69 14.37 -9.66
CA ARG A 35 -58.44 15.10 -8.40
C ARG A 35 -57.76 14.23 -7.34
N ARG A 36 -58.11 12.94 -7.25
CA ARG A 36 -57.47 11.98 -6.33
C ARG A 36 -56.03 11.69 -6.75
N TRP A 37 -55.79 11.51 -8.05
CA TRP A 37 -54.44 11.36 -8.62
C TRP A 37 -53.59 12.62 -8.45
N GLY A 38 -54.16 13.82 -8.60
CA GLY A 38 -53.48 15.09 -8.34
C GLY A 38 -53.05 15.23 -6.88
N ARG A 39 -53.96 14.93 -5.93
CA ARG A 39 -53.64 14.94 -4.50
C ARG A 39 -52.60 13.88 -4.12
N ALA A 40 -52.69 12.68 -4.69
CA ALA A 40 -51.69 11.63 -4.47
C ALA A 40 -50.30 12.01 -5.03
N ARG A 41 -50.23 12.66 -6.20
CA ARG A 41 -48.96 13.18 -6.75
C ARG A 41 -48.39 14.31 -5.90
N ALA A 42 -49.24 15.22 -5.42
CA ALA A 42 -48.80 16.31 -4.53
C ALA A 42 -48.27 15.76 -3.19
N ALA A 43 -48.95 14.77 -2.61
CA ALA A 43 -48.49 14.07 -1.41
C ALA A 43 -47.17 13.33 -1.63
N ARG A 44 -47.00 12.62 -2.77
CA ARG A 44 -45.72 11.97 -3.12
C ARG A 44 -44.60 12.98 -3.33
N ARG A 45 -44.86 14.12 -3.98
CA ARG A 45 -43.87 15.20 -4.14
C ARG A 45 -43.46 15.82 -2.80
N ARG A 46 -44.41 16.00 -1.88
CA ARG A 46 -44.12 16.46 -0.51
C ARG A 46 -43.31 15.43 0.25
N LYS A 47 -43.65 14.14 0.15
CA LYS A 47 -42.91 13.05 0.78
C LYS A 47 -41.47 12.96 0.24
N MET A 48 -41.29 13.02 -1.08
CA MET A 48 -39.96 13.07 -1.71
C MET A 48 -39.15 14.31 -1.29
N ARG A 49 -39.80 15.48 -1.12
CA ARG A 49 -39.12 16.68 -0.61
C ARG A 49 -38.71 16.55 0.86
N MET A 50 -39.54 15.92 1.69
CA MET A 50 -39.22 15.66 3.09
C MET A 50 -38.16 14.57 3.23
N GLU A 51 -38.22 13.51 2.43
CA GLU A 51 -37.21 12.45 2.36
C GLU A 51 -35.88 12.99 1.81
N ALA A 52 -35.90 13.84 0.79
CA ALA A 52 -34.70 14.53 0.31
C ALA A 52 -34.14 15.50 1.36
N GLY A 53 -34.99 16.29 2.02
CA GLY A 53 -34.58 17.19 3.11
C GLY A 53 -33.98 16.43 4.30
N ALA A 54 -34.56 15.29 4.65
CA ALA A 54 -34.01 14.38 5.66
C ALA A 54 -32.69 13.74 5.20
N TYR A 55 -32.55 13.42 3.91
CA TYR A 55 -31.28 12.93 3.34
C TYR A 55 -30.18 14.00 3.39
N TYR A 56 -30.50 15.27 3.15
CA TYR A 56 -29.53 16.37 3.30
C TYR A 56 -29.25 16.75 4.76
N ALA A 57 -30.21 16.54 5.68
CA ALA A 57 -30.05 16.83 7.10
C ALA A 57 -29.40 15.68 7.90
N ALA A 58 -29.56 14.43 7.45
CA ALA A 58 -28.96 13.24 8.04
C ALA A 58 -27.74 12.73 7.26
N ALA A 59 -27.43 13.30 6.09
CA ALA A 59 -26.11 13.20 5.53
C ALA A 59 -25.14 13.79 6.58
N PRO A 60 -24.10 13.03 7.00
CA PRO A 60 -23.02 13.66 7.74
C PRO A 60 -22.59 14.86 6.90
N HIS A 61 -22.28 16.00 7.53
CA HIS A 61 -21.62 17.10 6.85
C HIS A 61 -20.41 16.53 6.10
N GLN A 62 -20.61 16.20 4.81
CA GLN A 62 -19.56 15.84 3.89
C GLN A 62 -18.86 17.16 3.65
N GLY A 63 -17.88 17.41 4.51
CA GLY A 63 -16.90 18.46 4.32
C GLY A 63 -16.37 18.34 2.91
N ALA A 64 -16.36 19.47 2.21
CA ALA A 64 -15.67 19.71 0.96
C ALA A 64 -15.93 18.67 -0.15
N MET A 65 -16.44 19.14 -1.30
CA MET A 65 -16.05 18.46 -2.55
C MET A 65 -14.52 18.25 -2.50
N PRO A 66 -13.97 17.06 -2.78
CA PRO A 66 -12.54 16.93 -2.97
C PRO A 66 -12.22 17.82 -4.15
N GLY A 67 -11.73 19.01 -3.84
CA GLY A 67 -11.40 20.01 -4.82
C GLY A 67 -10.38 19.40 -5.75
N PHE A 68 -10.42 19.85 -7.00
CA PHE A 68 -9.32 19.71 -7.95
C PHE A 68 -7.97 20.21 -7.36
N GLY A 69 -7.98 20.88 -6.19
CA GLY A 69 -6.80 21.21 -5.39
C GLY A 69 -6.20 20.04 -4.59
N GLY A 70 -6.96 19.00 -4.20
CA GLY A 70 -6.42 17.89 -3.42
C GLY A 70 -5.42 17.01 -4.19
N ALA A 71 -5.66 16.82 -5.49
CA ALA A 71 -4.72 16.11 -6.37
C ALA A 71 -3.46 16.95 -6.65
N VAL A 72 -3.62 18.26 -6.86
CA VAL A 72 -2.49 19.18 -7.10
C VAL A 72 -1.64 19.34 -5.85
N ASP A 73 -2.25 19.49 -4.67
CA ASP A 73 -1.56 19.56 -3.39
C ASP A 73 -0.85 18.23 -3.05
N GLU A 74 -1.43 17.06 -3.37
CA GLU A 74 -0.78 15.76 -3.21
C GLU A 74 0.36 15.52 -4.20
N GLN A 75 0.24 15.99 -5.45
CA GLN A 75 1.30 15.87 -6.46
C GLN A 75 2.45 16.85 -6.20
N GLN A 76 2.13 18.06 -5.75
CA GLN A 76 3.10 19.04 -5.30
C GLN A 76 3.77 18.58 -3.99
N ALA A 77 3.03 17.86 -3.15
CA ALA A 77 3.54 17.18 -1.97
C ALA A 77 4.38 15.92 -2.27
N ALA A 78 4.16 15.24 -3.39
CA ALA A 78 5.04 14.16 -3.81
C ALA A 78 6.31 14.68 -4.51
N GLY A 79 6.21 15.83 -5.19
CA GLY A 79 7.30 16.45 -5.95
C GLY A 79 8.36 17.11 -5.08
N VAL A 80 7.96 17.99 -4.16
CA VAL A 80 8.78 18.27 -2.96
C VAL A 80 8.85 16.92 -2.21
N GLY A 81 9.83 16.51 -1.41
CA GLY A 81 9.85 15.09 -0.96
C GLY A 81 10.66 14.21 -1.86
N ILE A 82 10.30 14.03 -3.14
CA ILE A 82 11.29 13.53 -4.11
C ILE A 82 12.45 14.54 -4.20
N LEU A 83 12.16 15.84 -4.28
CA LEU A 83 13.17 16.90 -4.24
C LEU A 83 13.98 16.86 -2.93
N LEU A 84 13.31 16.61 -1.79
CA LEU A 84 14.00 16.51 -0.50
C LEU A 84 14.89 15.27 -0.45
N GLN A 85 14.42 14.11 -0.92
CA GLN A 85 15.17 12.87 -1.02
C GLN A 85 16.42 13.04 -1.88
N ILE A 86 16.27 13.66 -3.07
CA ILE A 86 17.38 13.93 -3.98
C ILE A 86 18.35 14.93 -3.34
N SER A 87 17.86 15.99 -2.70
CA SER A 87 18.72 16.95 -2.01
C SER A 87 19.49 16.32 -0.84
N MET A 88 18.84 15.40 -0.10
CA MET A 88 19.47 14.62 0.96
C MET A 88 20.53 13.68 0.39
N LEU A 89 20.26 13.04 -0.75
CA LEU A 89 21.19 12.12 -1.41
C LEU A 89 22.41 12.87 -1.95
N VAL A 90 22.20 14.02 -2.60
CA VAL A 90 23.28 14.90 -3.09
C VAL A 90 24.10 15.44 -1.91
N LEU A 91 23.45 15.88 -0.83
CA LEU A 91 24.14 16.34 0.37
C LEU A 91 24.97 15.22 1.00
N SER A 92 24.44 14.01 1.07
CA SER A 92 25.13 12.83 1.59
C SER A 92 26.33 12.45 0.72
N PHE A 93 26.19 12.51 -0.60
CA PHE A 93 27.29 12.29 -1.55
C PHE A 93 28.40 13.36 -1.42
N VAL A 94 28.02 14.64 -1.33
CA VAL A 94 28.97 15.75 -1.15
C VAL A 94 29.69 15.68 0.19
N LEU A 95 28.97 15.38 1.28
CA LEU A 95 29.59 15.18 2.60
C LEU A 95 30.50 13.95 2.61
N GLY A 96 30.07 12.83 2.02
CA GLY A 96 30.88 11.62 1.87
C GLY A 96 32.17 11.90 1.12
N HIS A 97 32.07 12.65 0.02
CA HIS A 97 33.24 13.10 -0.74
C HIS A 97 34.15 14.05 0.06
N LEU A 98 33.58 14.99 0.82
CA LEU A 98 34.33 15.92 1.65
C LEU A 98 35.03 15.22 2.83
N LEU A 99 34.38 14.23 3.44
CA LEU A 99 34.97 13.38 4.50
C LEU A 99 36.16 12.58 3.97
N ARG A 100 36.02 12.02 2.74
CA ARG A 100 37.11 11.31 2.05
C ARG A 100 38.29 12.26 1.77
N ARG A 101 38.02 13.52 1.37
CA ARG A 101 39.05 14.56 1.17
C ARG A 101 39.73 15.00 2.47
N ARG A 102 39.08 14.87 3.63
CA ARG A 102 39.64 15.17 4.97
C ARG A 102 40.47 14.03 5.58
N LYS A 103 40.73 12.93 4.85
CA LYS A 103 41.55 11.77 5.27
C LYS A 103 41.08 11.06 6.56
N PHE A 104 39.77 11.01 6.81
CA PHE A 104 39.23 10.09 7.84
C PHE A 104 39.09 8.68 7.24
N TYR A 105 40.12 7.84 7.41
CA TYR A 105 40.20 6.47 6.84
C TYR A 105 39.36 5.40 7.58
N TYR A 106 38.61 5.76 8.62
CA TYR A 106 37.91 4.77 9.47
C TYR A 106 36.44 4.54 9.11
N LEU A 107 35.84 5.34 8.22
CA LEU A 107 34.41 5.23 7.87
C LEU A 107 34.21 4.95 6.37
N PRO A 108 33.66 3.78 5.99
CA PRO A 108 33.12 3.56 4.65
C PRO A 108 32.09 4.62 4.27
N GLU A 109 32.03 4.97 3.00
CA GLU A 109 31.09 5.99 2.47
C GLU A 109 29.62 5.64 2.82
N ALA A 110 29.26 4.36 2.76
CA ALA A 110 27.94 3.87 3.13
C ALA A 110 27.61 4.06 4.62
N SER A 111 28.60 3.90 5.52
CA SER A 111 28.41 4.12 6.95
C SER A 111 28.22 5.60 7.28
N ALA A 112 28.94 6.48 6.58
CA ALA A 112 28.79 7.93 6.73
C ALA A 112 27.41 8.40 6.25
N SER A 113 26.93 7.91 5.10
CA SER A 113 25.61 8.27 4.58
C SER A 113 24.46 7.76 5.47
N LEU A 114 24.59 6.56 6.04
CA LEU A 114 23.67 6.00 7.03
C LEU A 114 23.57 6.88 8.28
N LEU A 115 24.72 7.30 8.84
CA LEU A 115 24.77 8.18 10.01
C LEU A 115 24.11 9.53 9.74
N ILE A 116 24.38 10.14 8.58
CA ILE A 116 23.75 11.40 8.18
C ILE A 116 22.23 11.22 8.07
N GLY A 117 21.76 10.14 7.43
CA GLY A 117 20.35 9.81 7.33
C GLY A 117 19.69 9.64 8.71
N MET A 118 20.37 8.98 9.64
CA MET A 118 19.90 8.79 11.02
C MET A 118 19.81 10.11 11.78
N ILE A 119 20.82 10.98 11.67
CA ILE A 119 20.83 12.29 12.31
C ILE A 119 19.69 13.16 11.78
N VAL A 120 19.53 13.26 10.46
CA VAL A 120 18.47 14.07 9.86
C VAL A 120 17.09 13.48 10.13
N GLY A 121 16.95 12.16 10.09
CA GLY A 121 15.71 11.47 10.49
C GLY A 121 15.36 11.72 11.96
N GLY A 122 16.36 11.75 12.85
CA GLY A 122 16.20 12.11 14.26
C GLY A 122 15.71 13.54 14.45
N PHE A 123 16.33 14.51 13.78
CA PHE A 123 15.88 15.91 13.79
C PHE A 123 14.47 16.09 13.20
N ALA A 124 14.13 15.34 12.15
CA ALA A 124 12.79 15.33 11.57
C ALA A 124 11.73 14.74 12.52
N ASN A 125 12.10 13.77 13.35
CA ASN A 125 11.21 13.18 14.36
C ASN A 125 10.93 14.17 15.52
N ILE A 126 11.97 14.86 15.99
CA ILE A 126 11.88 15.83 17.11
C ILE A 126 11.05 17.08 16.71
N SER A 127 11.07 17.49 15.45
CA SER A 127 10.38 18.69 14.96
C SER A 127 8.86 18.56 14.80
N ASN A 128 8.24 17.51 15.35
CA ASN A 128 6.78 17.26 15.44
C ASN A 128 6.00 17.43 14.12
N THR A 129 6.69 17.31 13.00
CA THR A 129 6.16 17.37 11.63
C THR A 129 5.62 15.98 11.22
N GLN A 130 4.76 15.39 12.07
CA GLN A 130 4.48 13.95 12.05
C GLN A 130 3.50 13.46 10.97
N LYS A 131 2.67 14.32 10.36
CA LYS A 131 1.63 13.84 9.43
C LYS A 131 1.90 14.10 7.95
N SER A 132 2.52 15.22 7.59
CA SER A 132 2.86 15.45 6.19
C SER A 132 4.11 14.64 5.83
N THR A 133 5.25 14.88 6.48
CA THR A 133 6.57 14.36 6.09
C THR A 133 6.75 12.85 6.06
N ARG A 134 5.95 12.08 6.81
CA ARG A 134 6.00 10.60 6.79
C ARG A 134 5.67 9.99 5.42
N ARG A 135 4.85 10.67 4.61
CA ARG A 135 4.50 10.21 3.24
C ARG A 135 5.65 10.40 2.24
N TRP A 136 6.59 11.27 2.55
CA TRP A 136 7.63 11.76 1.66
C TRP A 136 8.88 10.89 1.77
N PHE A 137 9.08 10.31 2.95
CA PHE A 137 10.13 9.33 3.25
C PHE A 137 9.70 7.88 3.00
N ASN A 138 8.51 7.64 2.45
CA ASN A 138 8.03 6.27 2.20
C ASN A 138 8.72 5.71 0.94
N PHE A 139 9.93 5.20 1.12
CA PHE A 139 10.67 4.47 0.09
C PHE A 139 9.89 3.21 -0.27
N ARG A 140 9.55 3.06 -1.55
CA ARG A 140 8.95 1.82 -2.05
C ARG A 140 10.03 0.74 -2.10
N GLU A 141 9.94 -0.22 -1.18
CA GLU A 141 10.80 -1.39 -1.14
C GLU A 141 10.82 -2.14 -2.48
N ASP A 142 9.66 -2.29 -3.12
CA ASP A 142 9.53 -2.92 -4.44
C ASP A 142 10.41 -2.27 -5.50
N PHE A 143 10.54 -0.93 -5.48
CA PHE A 143 11.41 -0.24 -6.43
C PHE A 143 12.88 -0.56 -6.15
N PHE A 144 13.27 -0.64 -4.87
CA PHE A 144 14.63 -1.01 -4.51
C PHE A 144 14.94 -2.46 -4.90
N LEU A 145 14.10 -3.41 -4.51
CA LEU A 145 14.30 -4.84 -4.76
C LEU A 145 14.19 -5.23 -6.24
N LEU A 146 13.27 -4.61 -7.00
CA LEU A 146 13.03 -4.98 -8.40
C LEU A 146 13.85 -4.17 -9.40
N PHE A 147 14.25 -2.95 -9.06
CA PHE A 147 14.95 -2.05 -10.00
C PHE A 147 16.41 -1.81 -9.65
N LEU A 148 16.76 -1.65 -8.37
CA LEU A 148 18.14 -1.33 -7.95
C LEU A 148 18.97 -2.60 -7.72
N LEU A 149 18.39 -3.61 -7.08
CA LEU A 149 19.10 -4.82 -6.68
C LEU A 149 19.58 -5.68 -7.88
N PRO A 150 18.79 -5.90 -8.95
CA PRO A 150 19.23 -6.77 -10.06
C PRO A 150 20.45 -6.25 -10.82
N PRO A 151 20.55 -4.94 -11.20
CA PRO A 151 21.77 -4.40 -11.80
C PRO A 151 22.99 -4.52 -10.89
N ILE A 152 22.84 -4.34 -9.58
CA ILE A 152 23.94 -4.40 -8.61
C ILE A 152 24.48 -5.84 -8.47
N ILE A 153 23.59 -6.83 -8.34
CA ILE A 153 23.98 -8.25 -8.33
C ILE A 153 24.61 -8.61 -9.67
N PHE A 154 24.03 -8.16 -10.79
CA PHE A 154 24.54 -8.45 -12.12
C PHE A 154 25.97 -7.92 -12.31
N GLN A 155 26.23 -6.66 -11.94
CA GLN A 155 27.56 -6.07 -12.03
C GLN A 155 28.57 -6.83 -11.15
N SER A 156 28.17 -7.18 -9.93
CA SER A 156 29.02 -7.89 -8.98
C SER A 156 29.34 -9.32 -9.44
N GLY A 157 28.36 -10.01 -10.04
CA GLY A 157 28.50 -11.32 -10.64
C GLY A 157 29.23 -11.32 -11.98
N PHE A 158 29.14 -10.24 -12.77
CA PHE A 158 29.90 -10.09 -14.01
C PHE A 158 31.41 -9.94 -13.74
N ASN A 159 31.77 -9.24 -12.68
CA ASN A 159 33.16 -9.11 -12.23
C ASN A 159 33.71 -10.37 -11.52
N LEU A 160 32.86 -11.37 -11.26
CA LEU A 160 33.23 -12.58 -10.54
C LEU A 160 33.88 -13.61 -11.48
N ALA A 161 35.05 -14.12 -11.10
CA ALA A 161 35.67 -15.23 -11.82
C ALA A 161 34.95 -16.56 -11.50
N PRO A 162 34.39 -17.27 -12.49
CA PRO A 162 33.58 -18.46 -12.24
C PRO A 162 34.40 -19.65 -11.69
N LYS A 163 35.66 -19.80 -12.10
CA LYS A 163 36.51 -20.94 -11.67
C LYS A 163 36.71 -20.99 -10.13
N PRO A 164 37.19 -19.91 -9.47
CA PRO A 164 37.26 -19.81 -8.00
C PRO A 164 35.92 -20.04 -7.29
N PHE A 165 34.84 -19.48 -7.83
CA PHE A 165 33.52 -19.57 -7.24
C PHE A 165 33.00 -21.01 -7.19
N PHE A 166 33.04 -21.71 -8.32
CA PHE A 166 32.59 -23.11 -8.38
C PHE A 166 33.52 -24.06 -7.64
N SER A 167 34.82 -23.77 -7.58
CA SER A 167 35.77 -24.58 -6.79
C SER A 167 35.51 -24.50 -5.29
N ASN A 168 35.00 -23.37 -4.79
CA ASN A 168 34.73 -23.13 -3.37
C ASN A 168 33.23 -23.22 -3.02
N PHE A 169 32.39 -23.67 -3.95
CA PHE A 169 30.93 -23.66 -3.82
C PHE A 169 30.42 -24.37 -2.55
N GLY A 170 31.07 -25.47 -2.15
CA GLY A 170 30.73 -26.17 -0.91
C GLY A 170 30.94 -25.32 0.34
N ALA A 171 32.04 -24.57 0.41
CA ALA A 171 32.31 -23.66 1.52
C ALA A 171 31.30 -22.51 1.52
N ILE A 172 30.98 -21.96 0.35
CA ILE A 172 29.99 -20.89 0.18
C ILE A 172 28.63 -21.32 0.72
N ILE A 173 28.13 -22.49 0.32
CA ILE A 173 26.85 -23.02 0.83
C ILE A 173 26.91 -23.25 2.34
N THR A 174 28.02 -23.81 2.83
CA THR A 174 28.17 -24.12 4.25
C THR A 174 28.11 -22.84 5.10
N PHE A 175 28.86 -21.80 4.71
CA PHE A 175 28.81 -20.51 5.39
C PHE A 175 27.45 -19.82 5.24
N ALA A 176 26.88 -19.82 4.04
CA ALA A 176 25.59 -19.18 3.77
C ALA A 176 24.41 -19.82 4.52
N ILE A 177 24.41 -21.14 4.70
CA ILE A 177 23.30 -21.84 5.36
C ILE A 177 23.59 -21.99 6.85
N LEU A 178 24.70 -22.65 7.22
CA LEU A 178 25.00 -22.92 8.63
C LEU A 178 25.42 -21.66 9.37
N GLY A 179 26.26 -20.82 8.75
CA GLY A 179 26.71 -19.56 9.34
C GLY A 179 25.53 -18.63 9.63
N THR A 180 24.69 -18.40 8.63
CA THR A 180 23.45 -17.60 8.78
C THR A 180 22.50 -18.20 9.80
N PHE A 181 22.29 -19.52 9.79
CA PHE A 181 21.38 -20.17 10.73
C PHE A 181 21.84 -19.98 12.18
N ILE A 182 23.13 -20.23 12.44
CA ILE A 182 23.72 -20.05 13.77
C ILE A 182 23.68 -18.57 14.16
N ALA A 183 24.05 -17.66 13.25
CA ALA A 183 23.98 -16.22 13.49
C ALA A 183 22.55 -15.77 13.84
N SER A 184 21.55 -16.29 13.14
CA SER A 184 20.13 -15.96 13.36
C SER A 184 19.64 -16.43 14.72
N ILE A 185 20.00 -17.66 15.12
CA ILE A 185 19.67 -18.20 16.45
C ILE A 185 20.35 -17.38 17.54
N VAL A 186 21.66 -17.13 17.41
CA VAL A 186 22.44 -16.43 18.43
C VAL A 186 21.93 -15.01 18.60
N THR A 187 21.77 -14.26 17.51
CA THR A 187 21.26 -12.88 17.55
C THR A 187 19.82 -12.83 18.05
N GLY A 188 18.94 -13.74 17.59
CA GLY A 188 17.56 -13.81 18.06
C GLY A 188 17.46 -14.13 19.55
N LEU A 189 18.26 -15.07 20.05
CA LEU A 189 18.30 -15.41 21.47
C LEU A 189 18.88 -14.27 22.32
N LEU A 190 19.92 -13.58 21.83
CA LEU A 190 20.48 -12.40 22.51
C LEU A 190 19.42 -11.30 22.66
N VAL A 191 18.64 -11.02 21.60
CA VAL A 191 17.55 -10.05 21.64
C VAL A 191 16.43 -10.48 22.59
N TYR A 192 16.08 -11.77 22.59
CA TYR A 192 15.09 -12.33 23.52
C TYR A 192 15.54 -12.19 25.00
N LEU A 193 16.80 -12.53 25.29
CA LEU A 193 17.39 -12.38 26.63
C LEU A 193 17.49 -10.91 27.05
N ALA A 194 17.88 -10.02 26.13
CA ALA A 194 17.91 -8.57 26.39
C ALA A 194 16.51 -8.01 26.69
N GLY A 195 15.46 -8.55 26.05
CA GLY A 195 14.06 -8.25 26.38
C GLY A 195 13.64 -8.78 27.76
N LEU A 196 14.23 -9.89 28.21
CA LEU A 196 13.96 -10.48 29.53
C LEU A 196 14.63 -9.68 30.67
N ILE A 197 15.77 -9.05 30.39
CA ILE A 197 16.52 -8.17 31.31
C ILE A 197 15.98 -6.72 31.27
N PHE A 198 14.88 -6.45 30.56
CA PHE A 198 14.25 -5.12 30.40
C PHE A 198 15.14 -4.05 29.72
N ILE A 199 16.18 -4.46 28.98
CA ILE A 199 17.00 -3.55 28.16
C ILE A 199 16.26 -3.19 26.87
N ILE A 200 15.50 -4.14 26.32
CA ILE A 200 14.74 -4.01 25.06
C ILE A 200 13.26 -4.33 25.35
N TYR A 201 12.36 -3.87 24.48
CA TYR A 201 10.95 -4.23 24.53
C TYR A 201 10.77 -5.77 24.47
N ARG A 202 9.84 -6.28 25.27
CA ARG A 202 9.61 -7.73 25.41
C ARG A 202 8.85 -8.26 24.19
N LEU A 203 9.60 -8.82 23.24
CA LEU A 203 9.07 -9.41 22.01
C LEU A 203 8.90 -10.93 22.19
N PRO A 204 7.90 -11.54 21.53
CA PRO A 204 7.78 -12.99 21.51
C PRO A 204 8.98 -13.62 20.81
N LEU A 205 9.36 -14.84 21.21
CA LEU A 205 10.55 -15.53 20.70
C LEU A 205 10.60 -15.56 19.16
N VAL A 206 9.44 -15.77 18.52
CA VAL A 206 9.33 -15.80 17.05
C VAL A 206 9.75 -14.47 16.42
N GLU A 207 9.36 -13.33 17.00
CA GLU A 207 9.75 -12.01 16.48
C GLU A 207 11.24 -11.73 16.70
N CYS A 208 11.81 -12.16 17.82
CA CYS A 208 13.25 -12.08 18.04
C CYS A 208 14.04 -12.94 17.04
N MET A 209 13.58 -14.16 16.75
CA MET A 209 14.21 -15.04 15.78
C MET A 209 14.11 -14.51 14.34
N MET A 210 13.00 -13.84 14.00
CA MET A 210 12.89 -13.12 12.72
C MET A 210 13.85 -11.95 12.64
N PHE A 211 13.97 -11.16 13.70
CA PHE A 211 14.95 -10.08 13.75
C PHE A 211 16.37 -10.64 13.57
N GLY A 212 16.68 -11.76 14.23
CA GLY A 212 17.96 -12.44 14.05
C GLY A 212 18.19 -12.89 12.60
N ALA A 213 17.19 -13.46 11.94
CA ALA A 213 17.26 -13.83 10.52
C ALA A 213 17.46 -12.63 9.59
N LEU A 214 16.72 -11.54 9.81
CA LEU A 214 16.83 -10.30 9.04
C LEU A 214 18.21 -9.65 9.19
N VAL A 215 18.77 -9.61 10.39
CA VAL A 215 20.09 -9.02 10.67
C VAL A 215 21.22 -9.94 10.20
N SER A 216 20.98 -11.24 10.14
CA SER A 216 21.98 -12.19 9.65
C SER A 216 22.13 -12.12 8.14
N ALA A 217 21.12 -11.68 7.39
CA ALA A 217 21.24 -11.36 5.98
C ALA A 217 22.26 -10.22 5.77
N THR A 218 23.41 -10.56 5.18
CA THR A 218 24.54 -9.65 4.97
C THR A 218 24.37 -8.87 3.66
N ASP A 219 24.77 -7.59 3.63
CA ASP A 219 24.85 -6.82 2.38
C ASP A 219 26.24 -6.98 1.75
N PRO A 220 26.36 -7.73 0.63
CA PRO A 220 27.65 -7.91 -0.02
C PRO A 220 28.13 -6.63 -0.70
N VAL A 221 27.22 -5.74 -1.10
CA VAL A 221 27.55 -4.61 -2.00
C VAL A 221 28.54 -3.68 -1.35
N THR A 222 28.28 -3.33 -0.10
CA THR A 222 29.16 -2.47 0.69
C THR A 222 30.52 -3.14 0.92
N VAL A 223 30.55 -4.42 1.28
CA VAL A 223 31.81 -5.15 1.57
C VAL A 223 32.64 -5.36 0.32
N LEU A 224 32.00 -5.76 -0.79
CA LEU A 224 32.65 -5.99 -2.06
C LEU A 224 33.25 -4.71 -2.65
N SER A 225 32.59 -3.55 -2.47
CA SER A 225 33.13 -2.27 -2.91
C SER A 225 34.47 -1.93 -2.24
N ILE A 226 34.59 -2.23 -0.94
CA ILE A 226 35.82 -2.02 -0.16
C ILE A 226 36.90 -3.03 -0.58
N PHE A 227 36.52 -4.29 -0.82
CA PHE A 227 37.45 -5.34 -1.23
C PHE A 227 38.07 -5.09 -2.62
N GLN A 228 37.31 -4.48 -3.54
CA GLN A 228 37.82 -4.03 -4.83
C GLN A 228 38.82 -2.88 -4.68
N GLU A 229 38.58 -1.93 -3.77
CA GLU A 229 39.53 -0.83 -3.49
C GLU A 229 40.84 -1.34 -2.83
N LEU A 230 40.75 -2.40 -2.04
CA LEU A 230 41.90 -3.02 -1.34
C LEU A 230 42.68 -4.05 -2.18
N GLY A 231 42.19 -4.44 -3.36
CA GLY A 231 42.85 -5.44 -4.22
C GLY A 231 42.81 -6.87 -3.65
N THR A 232 41.65 -7.30 -3.16
CA THR A 232 41.46 -8.58 -2.46
C THR A 232 41.54 -9.81 -3.38
N ASP A 233 41.92 -10.97 -2.83
CA ASP A 233 41.96 -12.26 -3.53
C ASP A 233 40.59 -12.66 -4.12
N VAL A 234 40.62 -13.19 -5.34
CA VAL A 234 39.42 -13.56 -6.12
C VAL A 234 38.59 -14.65 -5.42
N ASN A 235 39.22 -15.54 -4.64
CA ASN A 235 38.52 -16.56 -3.86
C ASN A 235 37.73 -15.94 -2.71
N LEU A 236 38.28 -14.94 -2.03
CA LEU A 236 37.59 -14.28 -0.91
C LEU A 236 36.43 -13.42 -1.42
N TYR A 237 36.62 -12.73 -2.54
CA TYR A 237 35.53 -12.02 -3.23
C TYR A 237 34.38 -12.98 -3.60
N ALA A 238 34.72 -14.14 -4.19
CA ALA A 238 33.76 -15.16 -4.56
C ALA A 238 33.00 -15.74 -3.36
N LEU A 239 33.71 -15.95 -2.25
CA LEU A 239 33.14 -16.53 -1.04
C LEU A 239 32.15 -15.57 -0.38
N VAL A 240 32.52 -14.30 -0.21
CA VAL A 240 31.65 -13.29 0.40
C VAL A 240 30.45 -12.98 -0.50
N PHE A 241 30.65 -12.80 -1.81
CA PHE A 241 29.53 -12.58 -2.73
C PHE A 241 28.52 -13.74 -2.71
N GLY A 242 29.03 -14.98 -2.75
CA GLY A 242 28.18 -16.17 -2.74
C GLY A 242 27.46 -16.37 -1.40
N GLU A 243 28.13 -16.07 -0.28
CA GLU A 243 27.54 -16.15 1.06
C GLU A 243 26.33 -15.22 1.16
N SER A 244 26.50 -13.93 0.85
CA SER A 244 25.44 -12.95 1.05
C SER A 244 24.26 -13.15 0.09
N VAL A 245 24.49 -13.54 -1.18
CA VAL A 245 23.39 -13.85 -2.13
C VAL A 245 22.56 -15.05 -1.67
N LEU A 246 23.20 -16.10 -1.13
CA LEU A 246 22.49 -17.27 -0.63
C LEU A 246 21.80 -16.99 0.71
N ASN A 247 22.42 -16.18 1.55
CA ASN A 247 21.90 -15.77 2.85
C ASN A 247 20.58 -14.98 2.72
N ASP A 248 20.46 -14.09 1.72
CA ASP A 248 19.20 -13.41 1.39
C ASP A 248 18.06 -14.41 1.10
N ALA A 249 18.34 -15.46 0.32
CA ALA A 249 17.36 -16.51 0.04
C ALA A 249 16.98 -17.30 1.29
N VAL A 250 17.95 -17.60 2.16
CA VAL A 250 17.71 -18.25 3.45
C VAL A 250 16.81 -17.38 4.33
N CYS A 251 17.08 -16.08 4.44
CA CYS A 251 16.26 -15.14 5.21
C CYS A 251 14.79 -15.11 4.75
N VAL A 252 14.55 -15.12 3.44
CA VAL A 252 13.20 -15.22 2.87
C VAL A 252 12.53 -16.54 3.28
N ILE A 253 13.25 -17.67 3.24
CA ILE A 253 12.75 -18.98 3.69
C ILE A 253 12.37 -18.94 5.18
N PHE A 254 13.18 -18.33 6.04
CA PHE A 254 12.86 -18.13 7.46
C PHE A 254 11.59 -17.28 7.66
N SER A 255 11.41 -16.26 6.83
CA SER A 255 10.20 -15.43 6.86
C SER A 255 8.94 -16.23 6.45
N TYR A 256 9.04 -17.06 5.41
CA TYR A 256 7.96 -17.99 5.04
C TYR A 256 7.70 -19.04 6.12
N LEU A 257 8.73 -19.51 6.83
CA LEU A 257 8.58 -20.47 7.92
C LEU A 257 7.70 -19.91 9.05
N LYS A 258 7.82 -18.62 9.42
CA LYS A 258 6.85 -18.00 10.33
C LYS A 258 5.44 -18.09 9.77
N HIS A 259 5.24 -17.72 8.50
CA HIS A 259 3.91 -17.71 7.91
C HIS A 259 3.27 -19.10 7.97
N VAL A 260 4.04 -20.17 7.72
CA VAL A 260 3.58 -21.56 7.83
C VAL A 260 3.33 -21.95 9.29
N ILE A 261 4.26 -21.69 10.20
CA ILE A 261 4.12 -22.01 11.63
C ILE A 261 2.89 -21.30 12.21
N PHE A 262 2.69 -20.02 11.90
CA PHE A 262 1.56 -19.24 12.40
C PHE A 262 0.22 -19.74 11.84
N ASN A 263 0.15 -20.14 10.58
CA ASN A 263 -1.08 -20.64 9.92
C ASN A 263 -1.40 -22.10 10.28
N VAL A 264 -0.41 -22.86 10.75
CA VAL A 264 -0.59 -24.24 11.21
C VAL A 264 -0.89 -24.32 12.72
N LEU A 265 -0.36 -23.40 13.53
CA LEU A 265 -0.56 -23.38 14.99
C LEU A 265 -1.72 -22.48 15.45
N TYR A 266 -2.23 -21.58 14.62
CA TYR A 266 -3.35 -20.66 14.91
C TYR A 266 -4.30 -20.55 13.72
#